data_AF-A0A6A6MGT0-F1
#
_entry.id   AF-A0A6A6MGT0-F1
#
_cell.length_a   1.000
_cell.length_b   1.000
_cell.length_c   1.000
_cell.angle_alpha   90.00
_cell.angle_beta   90.00
_cell.angle_gamma   90.00
#
_symmetry.space_group_name_H-M   'P 1'
#
loop_
_entity.id
_entity.type
_entity.pdbx_description
1 polymer ?
#
loop_
_entity_poly.entity_id
_entity_poly.type
_entity_poly.pdbx_seq_one_letter_code
_entity_poly.pdbx_strand_id
1 'polypeptide(L)'
;MGWGNLFFAVLITSSVALITYNILISANAPLKQDLPGPSTTSSSFLSVDPIIKMPLERSRRYGSAKKRLFHTAVTASDSVYNTWQCRVMYYWFKKFKDGPNSEMGGFTRILHSGKPDKFMDEIPTFIAQPLPSGMDQGYIVLNRPWAFVQWLQQADIKEDYILMAEPDHIIVKPMPNLSKDGLGAAFPFFYIEPKKYESVLRKYFPEDKGPITSIDPIGNSPVILGKESLKKIAPTWMNVSLAMKKDPETDKAFGWVLEMYAYAVASALHGVRNILYKDFMIQPPWDTEVGKKFIIHYTYGCDYDMKGKLTYGRIGEWRFDKRSFDSVAPLGTFRCLHLVFQKVCGALQVNITLAGDFGENGE
;
A
#
# COMPACT_ATOMS: atom_id res chain seq x y z
N MET A 1 -44.64 20.46 7.59
CA MET A 1 -43.60 19.41 7.66
C MET A 1 -43.31 18.89 6.25
N GLY A 2 -42.50 19.59 5.44
CA GLY A 2 -42.25 19.19 4.05
C GLY A 2 -40.92 19.61 3.44
N TRP A 3 -40.11 20.42 4.13
CA TRP A 3 -38.87 20.97 3.56
C TRP A 3 -37.61 20.17 3.89
N GLY A 4 -37.62 19.39 4.99
CA GLY A 4 -36.48 18.57 5.39
C GLY A 4 -36.19 17.43 4.41
N ASN A 5 -37.23 16.75 3.91
CA ASN A 5 -37.07 15.63 2.97
C ASN A 5 -36.53 16.09 1.61
N LEU A 6 -36.87 17.30 1.16
CA LEU A 6 -36.35 17.85 -0.09
C LEU A 6 -34.86 18.19 0.03
N PHE A 7 -34.44 18.76 1.16
CA PHE A 7 -33.03 19.09 1.40
C PHE A 7 -32.14 17.83 1.44
N PHE A 8 -32.58 16.79 2.15
CA PHE A 8 -31.85 15.51 2.19
C PHE A 8 -31.80 14.81 0.82
N ALA A 9 -32.91 14.84 0.06
CA ALA A 9 -32.93 14.27 -1.29
C ALA A 9 -31.96 15.00 -2.25
N VAL A 10 -31.88 16.34 -2.16
CA VAL A 10 -30.94 17.17 -2.95
C VAL A 10 -29.49 16.89 -2.55
N LEU A 11 -29.22 16.70 -1.25
CA LEU A 11 -27.87 16.45 -0.75
C LEU A 11 -27.37 15.04 -1.14
N ILE A 12 -28.25 14.04 -1.11
CA ILE A 12 -27.96 12.68 -1.58
C ILE A 12 -27.76 12.65 -3.09
N THR A 13 -28.63 13.28 -3.87
CA THR A 13 -28.47 13.35 -5.34
C THR A 13 -27.22 14.12 -5.75
N SER A 14 -26.87 15.19 -5.05
CA SER A 14 -25.62 15.93 -5.29
C SER A 14 -24.38 15.09 -4.96
N SER A 15 -24.43 14.30 -3.88
CA SER A 15 -23.34 13.41 -3.48
C SER A 15 -23.15 12.25 -4.47
N VAL A 16 -24.24 11.64 -4.93
CA VAL A 16 -24.22 10.58 -5.95
C VAL A 16 -23.74 11.14 -7.30
N ALA A 17 -24.14 12.37 -7.66
CA ALA A 17 -23.66 13.05 -8.86
C ALA A 17 -22.16 13.36 -8.80
N LEU A 18 -21.64 13.81 -7.66
CA LEU A 18 -20.22 14.06 -7.44
C LEU A 18 -19.38 12.77 -7.52
N ILE A 19 -19.86 11.68 -6.92
CA ILE A 19 -19.21 10.37 -6.99
C ILE A 19 -19.19 9.87 -8.45
N THR A 20 -20.32 9.97 -9.15
CA THR A 20 -20.44 9.54 -10.55
C THR A 20 -19.58 10.39 -11.48
N TYR A 21 -19.52 11.71 -11.26
CA TYR A 21 -18.70 12.65 -12.02
C TYR A 21 -17.20 12.36 -11.84
N ASN A 22 -16.76 12.11 -10.60
CA ASN A 22 -15.37 11.77 -10.32
C ASN A 22 -14.98 10.41 -10.93
N ILE A 23 -15.89 9.42 -10.93
CA ILE A 23 -15.70 8.14 -11.62
C ILE A 23 -15.56 8.36 -13.14
N LEU A 24 -16.45 9.16 -13.75
CA LEU A 24 -16.41 9.43 -15.19
C LEU A 24 -15.16 10.19 -15.64
N ILE A 25 -14.65 11.13 -14.84
CA ILE A 25 -13.37 11.81 -15.13
C ILE A 25 -12.20 10.85 -14.99
N SER A 26 -12.18 10.03 -13.95
CA SER A 26 -11.12 9.03 -13.76
C SER A 26 -11.10 7.96 -14.86
N ALA A 27 -12.27 7.61 -15.41
CA ALA A 27 -12.42 6.62 -16.46
C ALA A 27 -12.15 7.17 -17.88
N ASN A 28 -12.30 8.49 -18.10
CA ASN A 28 -12.15 9.12 -19.41
C ASN A 28 -10.86 9.97 -19.54
N ALA A 29 -9.97 9.95 -18.56
CA ALA A 29 -8.64 10.53 -18.72
C ALA A 29 -7.89 9.77 -19.84
N PRO A 30 -7.52 10.42 -20.96
CA PRO A 30 -6.89 9.74 -22.08
C PRO A 30 -5.46 9.36 -21.70
N LEU A 31 -5.24 8.10 -21.32
CA LEU A 31 -3.91 7.51 -21.16
C LEU A 31 -3.32 7.18 -22.54
N LYS A 32 -2.85 8.22 -23.23
CA LYS A 32 -1.82 8.11 -24.26
C LYS A 32 -0.79 9.21 -24.04
N GLN A 33 0.25 8.88 -23.29
CA GLN A 33 1.52 9.59 -23.38
C GLN A 33 2.60 8.55 -23.65
N ASP A 34 3.02 8.51 -24.91
CA ASP A 34 4.17 7.75 -25.37
C ASP A 34 5.43 8.29 -24.67
N LEU A 35 6.13 7.39 -23.98
CA LEU A 35 7.43 7.67 -23.36
C LEU A 35 8.52 7.61 -24.44
N PRO A 36 9.48 8.56 -24.50
CA PRO A 36 10.54 8.53 -25.49
C PRO A 36 11.51 7.37 -25.20
N GLY A 37 11.68 6.49 -26.17
CA GLY A 37 12.72 5.46 -26.19
C GLY A 37 14.11 6.05 -26.46
N PRO A 38 15.19 5.30 -26.17
CA PRO A 38 16.55 5.79 -26.29
C PRO A 38 16.95 5.91 -27.77
N SER A 39 17.34 7.12 -28.17
CA SER A 39 17.96 7.38 -29.47
C SER A 39 19.35 6.74 -29.55
N THR A 40 19.50 5.83 -30.51
CA THR A 40 20.78 5.35 -31.00
C THR A 40 21.46 6.45 -31.82
N THR A 41 22.59 6.95 -31.33
CA THR A 41 23.58 7.63 -32.19
C THR A 41 24.98 7.18 -31.79
N SER A 42 25.60 6.48 -32.72
CA SER A 42 27.01 6.11 -32.77
C SER A 42 27.89 7.33 -33.03
N SER A 43 28.87 7.57 -32.17
CA SER A 43 30.12 8.21 -32.55
C SER A 43 31.26 7.69 -31.67
N SER A 44 32.19 6.98 -32.32
CA SER A 44 33.52 6.67 -31.84
C SER A 44 34.30 7.93 -31.50
N PHE A 45 35.10 7.94 -30.43
CA PHE A 45 36.55 8.23 -30.47
C PHE A 45 37.17 8.27 -29.05
N LEU A 46 38.25 7.50 -28.92
CA LEU A 46 39.43 7.66 -28.05
C LEU A 46 39.39 7.23 -26.58
N SER A 47 40.17 6.17 -26.34
CA SER A 47 40.60 5.62 -25.06
C SER A 47 41.63 6.52 -24.37
N VAL A 48 41.49 6.74 -23.06
CA VAL A 48 42.63 6.84 -22.12
C VAL A 48 42.11 6.40 -20.74
N ASP A 49 42.75 5.36 -20.20
CA ASP A 49 42.51 4.81 -18.87
C ASP A 49 43.57 5.35 -17.89
N PRO A 50 43.19 5.87 -16.70
CA PRO A 50 44.13 5.97 -15.59
C PRO A 50 43.71 5.04 -14.45
N ILE A 51 44.58 4.05 -14.27
CA ILE A 51 44.70 3.14 -13.12
C ILE A 51 44.59 3.93 -11.81
N ILE A 52 43.46 3.79 -11.11
CA ILE A 52 43.34 4.10 -9.68
C ILE A 52 43.41 2.77 -8.92
N LYS A 53 44.52 2.58 -8.20
CA LYS A 53 44.72 1.47 -7.27
C LYS A 53 43.58 1.47 -6.23
N MET A 54 42.73 0.45 -6.28
CA MET A 54 41.78 0.16 -5.20
C MET A 54 42.55 -0.24 -3.92
N PRO A 55 42.27 0.37 -2.75
CA PRO A 55 42.78 -0.14 -1.49
C PRO A 55 42.08 -1.48 -1.18
N LEU A 56 42.88 -2.53 -1.10
CA LEU A 56 42.55 -3.79 -0.45
C LEU A 56 42.24 -3.51 1.03
N GLU A 57 40.96 -3.41 1.38
CA GLU A 57 40.52 -3.54 2.78
C GLU A 57 39.26 -4.41 2.85
N ARG A 58 39.50 -5.63 3.36
CA ARG A 58 38.59 -6.54 4.07
C ARG A 58 37.47 -7.19 3.27
N SER A 59 37.83 -8.32 2.70
CA SER A 59 37.01 -9.53 2.76
C SER A 59 36.54 -9.79 4.21
N ARG A 60 35.36 -9.25 4.57
CA ARG A 60 34.65 -9.71 5.75
C ARG A 60 34.16 -11.12 5.46
N ARG A 61 34.80 -12.06 6.16
CA ARG A 61 34.41 -13.45 6.40
C ARG A 61 32.91 -13.69 6.19
N TYR A 62 32.63 -14.68 5.35
CA TYR A 62 31.35 -15.38 5.21
C TYR A 62 30.99 -16.08 6.54
N GLY A 63 30.73 -15.31 7.60
CA GLY A 63 29.78 -15.72 8.63
C GLY A 63 28.40 -15.43 8.08
N SER A 64 27.43 -16.32 8.26
CA SER A 64 26.05 -16.11 7.78
C SER A 64 25.61 -14.68 8.12
N ALA A 65 25.50 -13.82 7.11
CA ALA A 65 25.03 -12.47 7.34
C ALA A 65 23.69 -12.59 8.06
N LYS A 66 23.58 -11.97 9.24
CA LYS A 66 22.34 -11.98 10.03
C LYS A 66 21.22 -11.55 9.11
N LYS A 67 20.21 -12.42 8.90
CA LYS A 67 19.06 -12.10 8.05
C LYS A 67 18.50 -10.73 8.47
N ARG A 68 18.27 -9.85 7.51
CA ARG A 68 17.76 -8.49 7.73
C ARG A 68 16.24 -8.55 7.78
N LEU A 69 15.72 -9.25 8.79
CA LEU A 69 14.29 -9.51 8.89
C LEU A 69 13.48 -8.22 8.96
N PHE A 70 12.31 -8.21 8.30
CA PHE A 70 11.32 -7.15 8.43
C PHE A 70 10.03 -7.64 9.09
N HIS A 71 9.46 -6.84 9.97
CA HIS A 71 8.14 -7.08 10.56
C HIS A 71 7.05 -6.58 9.61
N THR A 72 6.07 -7.40 9.28
CA THR A 72 4.93 -6.97 8.45
C THR A 72 3.85 -6.34 9.33
N ALA A 73 3.51 -5.08 9.07
CA ALA A 73 2.48 -4.34 9.79
C ALA A 73 1.32 -4.01 8.84
N VAL A 74 0.11 -4.44 9.21
CA VAL A 74 -1.12 -4.18 8.46
C VAL A 74 -2.10 -3.42 9.35
N THR A 75 -2.46 -2.20 8.96
CA THR A 75 -3.48 -1.42 9.68
C THR A 75 -4.88 -1.79 9.21
N ALA A 76 -5.80 -1.97 10.15
CA ALA A 76 -7.16 -2.40 9.85
C ALA A 76 -8.19 -1.84 10.84
N SER A 77 -9.41 -1.62 10.36
CA SER A 77 -10.60 -1.46 11.20
C SER A 77 -11.18 -2.81 11.62
N ASP A 78 -12.15 -2.80 12.54
CA ASP A 78 -12.97 -3.95 12.93
C ASP A 78 -14.12 -4.26 11.94
N SER A 79 -14.14 -3.58 10.78
CA SER A 79 -15.14 -3.85 9.74
C SER A 79 -14.98 -5.26 9.15
N VAL A 80 -16.10 -5.83 8.71
CA VAL A 80 -16.10 -7.11 7.96
C VAL A 80 -15.17 -7.00 6.75
N TYR A 81 -15.28 -5.89 6.01
CA TYR A 81 -14.43 -5.54 4.89
C TYR A 81 -12.93 -5.71 5.17
N ASN A 82 -12.36 -5.01 6.16
CA ASN A 82 -10.92 -5.15 6.45
C ASN A 82 -10.56 -6.49 7.07
N THR A 83 -11.46 -7.06 7.87
CA THR A 83 -11.21 -8.30 8.59
C THR A 83 -10.90 -9.45 7.64
N TRP A 84 -11.77 -9.72 6.66
CA TRP A 84 -11.54 -10.86 5.75
C TRP A 84 -10.28 -10.66 4.91
N GLN A 85 -10.00 -9.42 4.50
CA GLN A 85 -8.80 -9.05 3.74
C GLN A 85 -7.53 -9.33 4.56
N CYS A 86 -7.50 -8.90 5.83
CA CYS A 86 -6.39 -9.17 6.74
C CYS A 86 -6.14 -10.67 6.96
N ARG A 87 -7.21 -11.46 7.12
CA ARG A 87 -7.10 -12.92 7.28
C ARG A 87 -6.45 -13.58 6.07
N VAL A 88 -6.85 -13.15 4.87
CA VAL A 88 -6.27 -13.63 3.59
C VAL A 88 -4.79 -13.25 3.50
N MET A 89 -4.46 -11.98 3.74
CA MET A 89 -3.07 -11.51 3.77
C MET A 89 -2.23 -12.31 4.79
N TYR A 90 -2.75 -12.54 5.99
CA TYR A 90 -2.06 -13.28 7.05
C TYR A 90 -1.85 -14.76 6.70
N TYR A 91 -2.83 -15.41 6.08
CA TYR A 91 -2.66 -16.78 5.58
C TYR A 91 -1.49 -16.88 4.60
N TRP A 92 -1.42 -15.95 3.63
CA TRP A 92 -0.37 -15.95 2.62
C TRP A 92 0.99 -15.56 3.19
N PHE A 93 1.02 -14.63 4.14
CA PHE A 93 2.20 -14.35 4.94
C PHE A 93 2.75 -15.64 5.58
N LYS A 94 1.90 -16.42 6.27
CA LYS A 94 2.31 -17.69 6.88
C LYS A 94 2.84 -18.71 5.87
N LYS A 95 2.26 -18.77 4.67
CA LYS A 95 2.70 -19.68 3.60
C LYS A 95 4.10 -19.37 3.08
N PHE A 96 4.49 -18.10 3.05
CA PHE A 96 5.75 -17.67 2.41
C PHE A 96 6.85 -17.22 3.38
N LYS A 97 6.52 -16.94 4.65
CA LYS A 97 7.50 -16.40 5.61
C LYS A 97 8.75 -17.28 5.79
N ASP A 98 8.58 -18.60 5.78
CA ASP A 98 9.67 -19.57 6.03
C ASP A 98 10.27 -20.10 4.72
N GLY A 99 9.87 -19.54 3.58
CA GLY A 99 10.38 -19.94 2.27
C GLY A 99 11.86 -19.58 2.05
N PRO A 100 12.50 -20.21 1.05
CA PRO A 100 13.89 -19.92 0.71
C PRO A 100 14.06 -18.45 0.35
N ASN A 101 15.15 -17.83 0.83
CA ASN A 101 15.46 -16.41 0.65
C ASN A 101 14.43 -15.43 1.25
N SER A 102 13.50 -15.90 2.08
CA SER A 102 12.63 -15.02 2.85
C SER A 102 13.40 -14.30 3.95
N GLU A 103 13.19 -12.98 4.02
CA GLU A 103 13.55 -12.14 5.16
C GLU A 103 12.29 -11.58 5.85
N MET A 104 11.15 -12.26 5.69
CA MET A 104 9.94 -11.96 6.44
C MET A 104 10.10 -12.42 7.90
N GLY A 105 9.91 -11.49 8.84
CA GLY A 105 9.97 -11.73 10.29
C GLY A 105 8.59 -11.95 10.89
N GLY A 106 8.23 -11.17 11.90
CA GLY A 106 6.90 -11.15 12.52
C GLY A 106 5.81 -10.48 11.67
N PHE A 107 4.57 -10.59 12.14
CA PHE A 107 3.39 -9.95 11.56
C PHE A 107 2.55 -9.35 12.68
N THR A 108 2.04 -8.13 12.49
CA THR A 108 1.06 -7.50 13.38
C THR A 108 -0.07 -6.89 12.56
N ARG A 109 -1.31 -7.23 12.92
CA ARG A 109 -2.49 -6.45 12.57
C ARG A 109 -2.64 -5.31 13.59
N ILE A 110 -2.51 -4.07 13.15
CA ILE A 110 -2.72 -2.89 13.99
C ILE A 110 -4.20 -2.52 13.87
N LEU A 111 -4.99 -3.01 14.82
CA LEU A 111 -6.45 -2.84 14.87
C LEU A 111 -6.79 -1.49 15.50
N HIS A 112 -7.24 -0.53 14.70
CA HIS A 112 -7.51 0.84 15.14
C HIS A 112 -8.98 1.09 15.50
N SER A 113 -9.64 0.08 16.09
CA SER A 113 -11.03 0.16 16.59
C SER A 113 -11.11 0.57 18.07
N GLY A 114 -9.99 0.55 18.80
CA GLY A 114 -9.93 0.81 20.24
C GLY A 114 -10.40 -0.35 21.12
N LYS A 115 -10.84 -1.47 20.54
CA LYS A 115 -11.37 -2.64 21.27
C LYS A 115 -10.90 -3.95 20.64
N PRO A 116 -10.78 -5.04 21.43
CA PRO A 116 -10.45 -6.35 20.90
C PRO A 116 -11.56 -6.89 19.98
N ASP A 117 -11.19 -7.83 19.11
CA ASP A 117 -12.11 -8.64 18.32
C ASP A 117 -11.77 -10.13 18.41
N LYS A 118 -12.66 -10.99 17.91
CA LYS A 118 -12.48 -12.45 17.93
C LYS A 118 -11.34 -12.98 17.04
N PHE A 119 -10.74 -12.13 16.20
CA PHE A 119 -9.68 -12.54 15.28
C PHE A 119 -8.28 -12.35 15.88
N MET A 120 -8.20 -11.79 17.08
CA MET A 120 -6.94 -11.67 17.82
C MET A 120 -6.34 -13.04 18.21
N ASP A 121 -7.17 -14.07 18.34
CA ASP A 121 -6.72 -15.45 18.56
C ASP A 121 -6.09 -16.07 17.30
N GLU A 122 -6.44 -15.54 16.11
CA GLU A 122 -5.93 -16.00 14.83
C GLU A 122 -4.73 -15.18 14.33
N ILE A 123 -4.82 -13.85 14.41
CA ILE A 123 -3.85 -12.91 13.87
C ILE A 123 -3.20 -12.14 15.02
N PRO A 124 -1.86 -12.13 15.16
CA PRO A 124 -1.20 -11.30 16.15
C PRO A 124 -1.62 -9.84 15.97
N THR A 125 -2.23 -9.27 17.00
CA THR A 125 -2.93 -7.99 16.90
C THR A 125 -2.46 -7.02 17.98
N PHE A 126 -2.22 -5.78 17.59
CA PHE A 126 -2.09 -4.64 18.49
C PHE A 126 -3.35 -3.79 18.41
N ILE A 127 -3.95 -3.45 19.55
CA ILE A 127 -5.13 -2.57 19.61
C ILE A 127 -4.64 -1.13 19.73
N ALA A 128 -4.92 -0.34 18.70
CA ALA A 128 -4.72 1.10 18.71
C ALA A 128 -6.05 1.81 19.01
N GLN A 129 -6.00 2.87 19.80
CA GLN A 129 -7.15 3.74 19.98
C GLN A 129 -7.39 4.54 18.70
N PRO A 130 -8.64 4.69 18.23
CA PRO A 130 -8.95 5.54 17.09
C PRO A 130 -8.66 7.00 17.44
N LEU A 131 -8.66 7.84 16.42
CA LEU A 131 -8.68 9.29 16.61
C LEU A 131 -9.92 9.71 17.39
N PRO A 132 -9.82 10.79 18.20
CA PRO A 132 -10.99 11.39 18.82
C PRO A 132 -12.06 11.72 17.78
N SER A 133 -13.33 11.54 18.15
CA SER A 133 -14.47 11.78 17.28
C SER A 133 -14.40 13.16 16.62
N GLY A 134 -14.59 13.19 15.29
CA GLY A 134 -14.60 14.42 14.48
C GLY A 134 -13.21 14.92 14.08
N MET A 135 -12.12 14.39 14.63
CA MET A 135 -10.77 14.79 14.24
C MET A 135 -10.41 14.33 12.82
N ASP A 136 -10.97 13.21 12.38
CA ASP A 136 -10.76 12.65 11.05
C ASP A 136 -11.61 13.32 9.96
N GLN A 137 -12.60 14.14 10.34
CA GLN A 137 -13.54 14.80 9.41
C GLN A 137 -14.20 13.82 8.42
N GLY A 138 -14.49 12.60 8.88
CA GLY A 138 -15.06 11.53 8.05
C GLY A 138 -14.05 10.82 7.12
N TYR A 139 -12.78 11.22 7.13
CA TYR A 139 -11.70 10.54 6.41
C TYR A 139 -11.01 9.53 7.32
N ILE A 140 -11.63 8.36 7.45
CA ILE A 140 -11.23 7.26 8.36
C ILE A 140 -9.76 6.82 8.21
N VAL A 141 -9.15 7.08 7.05
CA VAL A 141 -7.75 6.74 6.74
C VAL A 141 -6.77 7.45 7.69
N LEU A 142 -7.15 8.58 8.30
CA LEU A 142 -6.32 9.27 9.29
C LEU A 142 -6.05 8.45 10.57
N ASN A 143 -6.85 7.41 10.83
CA ASN A 143 -6.56 6.48 11.92
C ASN A 143 -5.28 5.66 11.66
N ARG A 144 -4.85 5.52 10.40
CA ARG A 144 -3.65 4.75 10.05
C ARG A 144 -2.35 5.34 10.63
N PRO A 145 -1.97 6.60 10.34
CA PRO A 145 -0.76 7.18 10.93
C PRO A 145 -0.84 7.20 12.46
N TRP A 146 -2.03 7.42 13.04
CA TRP A 146 -2.23 7.40 14.48
C TRP A 146 -1.97 6.02 15.09
N ALA A 147 -2.45 4.98 14.42
CA ALA A 147 -2.25 3.60 14.84
C ALA A 147 -0.76 3.20 14.79
N PHE A 148 -0.03 3.66 13.77
CA PHE A 148 1.42 3.44 13.70
C PHE A 148 2.18 4.16 14.82
N VAL A 149 1.80 5.40 15.17
CA VAL A 149 2.42 6.11 16.32
C VAL A 149 2.28 5.30 17.60
N GLN A 150 1.06 4.84 17.91
CA GLN A 150 0.80 4.03 19.11
C GLN A 150 1.55 2.70 19.08
N TRP A 151 1.48 1.97 17.95
CA TRP A 151 2.12 0.67 17.80
C TRP A 151 3.64 0.75 17.97
N LEU A 152 4.30 1.74 17.34
CA LEU A 152 5.75 1.91 17.43
C LEU A 152 6.23 2.34 18.82
N GLN A 153 5.35 2.96 19.62
CA GLN A 153 5.65 3.37 21.00
C GLN A 153 5.46 2.26 22.02
N GLN A 154 4.49 1.36 21.77
CA GLN A 154 3.99 0.44 22.80
C GLN A 154 4.29 -1.03 22.51
N ALA A 155 4.46 -1.42 21.24
CA ALA A 155 4.69 -2.81 20.87
C ALA A 155 6.18 -3.20 20.95
N ASP A 156 6.44 -4.43 21.40
CA ASP A 156 7.77 -5.04 21.32
C ASP A 156 7.99 -5.63 19.92
N ILE A 157 8.68 -4.86 19.07
CA ILE A 157 8.99 -5.25 17.69
C ILE A 157 10.45 -5.69 17.61
N LYS A 158 10.67 -7.00 17.38
CA LYS A 158 12.00 -7.63 17.37
C LYS A 158 12.83 -7.25 16.15
N GLU A 159 12.20 -7.07 15.00
CA GLU A 159 12.87 -6.79 13.73
C GLU A 159 13.33 -5.33 13.64
N ASP A 160 14.43 -5.11 12.91
CA ASP A 160 15.01 -3.78 12.68
C ASP A 160 14.38 -3.06 11.48
N TYR A 161 13.61 -3.79 10.66
CA TYR A 161 12.90 -3.27 9.49
C TYR A 161 11.41 -3.55 9.61
N ILE A 162 10.60 -2.72 8.97
CA ILE A 162 9.14 -2.84 8.93
C ILE A 162 8.70 -2.83 7.47
N LEU A 163 7.88 -3.81 7.08
CA LEU A 163 7.03 -3.72 5.89
C LEU A 163 5.69 -3.12 6.31
N MET A 164 5.40 -1.89 5.88
CA MET A 164 4.05 -1.35 5.94
C MET A 164 3.26 -1.94 4.78
N ALA A 165 2.15 -2.63 5.09
CA ALA A 165 1.29 -3.31 4.13
C ALA A 165 -0.19 -2.95 4.37
N GLU A 166 -1.05 -3.19 3.38
CA GLU A 166 -2.49 -2.96 3.48
C GLU A 166 -3.27 -4.30 3.56
N PRO A 167 -4.53 -4.28 4.07
CA PRO A 167 -5.38 -5.47 4.09
C PRO A 167 -5.58 -6.10 2.71
N ASP A 168 -5.65 -5.29 1.66
CA ASP A 168 -5.83 -5.72 0.27
C ASP A 168 -4.53 -6.12 -0.44
N HIS A 169 -3.48 -6.41 0.32
CA HIS A 169 -2.27 -7.03 -0.19
C HIS A 169 -2.36 -8.56 -0.09
N ILE A 170 -1.71 -9.23 -1.04
CA ILE A 170 -1.47 -10.66 -1.01
C ILE A 170 -0.01 -10.92 -1.31
N ILE A 171 0.70 -11.53 -0.37
CA ILE A 171 2.06 -12.02 -0.61
C ILE A 171 1.98 -13.29 -1.46
N VAL A 172 2.65 -13.30 -2.60
CA VAL A 172 2.58 -14.44 -3.56
C VAL A 172 3.88 -15.24 -3.68
N LYS A 173 4.92 -14.85 -2.93
CA LYS A 173 6.21 -15.55 -2.86
C LYS A 173 7.03 -15.08 -1.63
N PRO A 174 8.06 -15.86 -1.22
CA PRO A 174 9.04 -15.42 -0.23
C PRO A 174 9.67 -14.09 -0.66
N MET A 175 9.77 -13.15 0.27
CA MET A 175 10.23 -11.79 -0.02
C MET A 175 11.53 -11.48 0.74
N PRO A 176 12.60 -11.07 0.04
CA PRO A 176 13.81 -10.55 0.69
C PRO A 176 13.56 -9.12 1.20
N ASN A 177 14.42 -8.63 2.08
CA ASN A 177 14.39 -7.24 2.48
C ASN A 177 14.92 -6.36 1.34
N LEU A 178 14.01 -5.66 0.66
CA LEU A 178 14.33 -4.80 -0.47
C LEU A 178 15.03 -3.48 -0.06
N SER A 179 14.93 -3.07 1.22
CA SER A 179 15.68 -1.94 1.74
C SER A 179 17.17 -2.27 1.74
N LYS A 180 18.03 -1.32 1.36
CA LYS A 180 19.50 -1.49 1.39
C LYS A 180 20.18 -0.14 1.60
N ASP A 181 21.41 -0.18 2.12
CA ASP A 181 22.28 1.01 2.25
C ASP A 181 21.66 2.18 3.02
N GLY A 182 20.82 1.87 4.02
CA GLY A 182 20.09 2.87 4.81
C GLY A 182 18.85 3.47 4.12
N LEU A 183 18.59 3.12 2.87
CA LEU A 183 17.43 3.56 2.10
C LEU A 183 16.25 2.61 2.33
N GLY A 184 15.03 3.17 2.39
CA GLY A 184 13.81 2.38 2.29
C GLY A 184 13.65 1.77 0.90
N ALA A 185 12.70 0.85 0.76
CA ALA A 185 12.25 0.32 -0.52
C ALA A 185 10.75 0.57 -0.62
N ALA A 186 10.32 1.31 -1.65
CA ALA A 186 8.95 1.76 -1.77
C ALA A 186 8.44 1.55 -3.20
N PHE A 187 7.15 1.28 -3.34
CA PHE A 187 6.51 1.26 -4.64
C PHE A 187 6.22 2.69 -5.14
N PRO A 188 6.61 3.06 -6.37
CA PRO A 188 6.29 4.35 -6.94
C PRO A 188 4.85 4.39 -7.46
N PHE A 189 4.05 5.32 -6.95
CA PHE A 189 2.68 5.53 -7.39
C PHE A 189 2.62 6.62 -8.45
N PHE A 190 2.10 6.29 -9.64
CA PHE A 190 2.04 7.22 -10.77
C PHE A 190 1.17 8.46 -10.51
N TYR A 191 0.22 8.37 -9.57
CA TYR A 191 -0.68 9.46 -9.18
C TYR A 191 -0.15 10.32 -8.02
N ILE A 192 1.01 9.97 -7.45
CA ILE A 192 1.72 10.83 -6.49
C ILE A 192 2.73 11.64 -7.29
N GLU A 193 2.40 12.89 -7.58
CA GLU A 193 3.12 13.77 -8.50
C GLU A 193 3.61 15.05 -7.78
N PRO A 194 4.66 15.00 -6.93
CA PRO A 194 5.07 16.15 -6.13
C PRO A 194 5.38 17.42 -6.93
N LYS A 195 5.96 17.29 -8.14
CA LYS A 195 6.23 18.43 -9.03
C LYS A 195 4.95 19.15 -9.48
N LYS A 196 3.90 18.39 -9.79
CA LYS A 196 2.62 18.94 -10.27
C LYS A 196 1.89 19.72 -9.17
N TYR A 197 2.05 19.28 -7.93
CA TYR A 197 1.41 19.88 -6.75
C TYR A 197 2.38 20.69 -5.89
N GLU A 198 3.45 21.23 -6.49
CA GLU A 198 4.49 21.93 -5.74
C GLU A 198 3.93 23.07 -4.89
N SER A 199 3.09 23.94 -5.45
CA SER A 199 2.49 25.08 -4.73
C SER A 199 1.72 24.65 -3.48
N VAL A 200 0.97 23.54 -3.55
CA VAL A 200 0.23 22.97 -2.42
C VAL A 200 1.19 22.35 -1.40
N LEU A 201 2.19 21.61 -1.87
CA LEU A 201 3.14 20.90 -1.02
C LEU A 201 4.11 21.84 -0.29
N ARG A 202 4.41 23.03 -0.81
CA ARG A 202 5.28 24.01 -0.14
C ARG A 202 4.75 24.49 1.21
N LYS A 203 3.44 24.37 1.48
CA LYS A 203 2.86 24.60 2.81
C LYS A 203 3.38 23.63 3.88
N TYR A 204 3.79 22.42 3.48
CA TYR A 204 4.20 21.33 4.37
C TYR A 204 5.66 20.92 4.19
N PHE A 205 6.26 21.28 3.05
CA PHE A 205 7.68 21.09 2.73
C PHE A 205 8.26 22.41 2.16
N PRO A 206 8.56 23.39 3.03
CA PRO A 206 9.00 24.71 2.59
C PRO A 206 10.35 24.67 1.88
N GLU A 207 10.69 25.72 1.14
CA GLU A 207 11.88 25.75 0.27
C GLU A 207 13.21 25.54 1.02
N ASP A 208 13.30 25.98 2.28
CA ASP A 208 14.48 25.77 3.14
C ASP A 208 14.72 24.29 3.49
N LYS A 209 13.71 23.42 3.33
CA LYS A 209 13.82 21.97 3.53
C LYS A 209 14.36 21.23 2.31
N GLY A 210 14.45 21.91 1.15
CA GLY A 210 15.06 21.37 -0.05
C GLY A 210 14.15 21.41 -1.28
N PRO A 211 14.61 20.84 -2.41
CA PRO A 211 13.84 20.84 -3.65
C PRO A 211 12.64 19.90 -3.55
N ILE A 212 11.55 20.21 -4.27
CA ILE A 212 10.32 19.39 -4.29
C ILE A 212 10.57 17.94 -4.73
N THR A 213 11.63 17.72 -5.50
CA THR A 213 12.10 16.39 -5.94
C THR A 213 12.67 15.53 -4.82
N SER A 214 12.80 16.07 -3.60
CA SER A 214 13.15 15.28 -2.41
C SER A 214 11.97 14.46 -1.89
N ILE A 215 10.73 14.84 -2.25
CA ILE A 215 9.54 14.07 -1.97
C ILE A 215 9.47 12.96 -3.03
N ASP A 216 9.68 11.72 -2.61
CA ASP A 216 9.56 10.56 -3.48
C ASP A 216 8.07 10.35 -3.88
N PRO A 217 7.76 9.88 -5.10
CA PRO A 217 6.39 9.66 -5.57
C PRO A 217 5.80 8.35 -4.99
N ILE A 218 5.66 8.31 -3.66
CA ILE A 218 5.32 7.11 -2.89
C ILE A 218 4.13 7.38 -1.95
N GLY A 219 3.54 6.30 -1.44
CA GLY A 219 2.70 6.35 -0.24
C GLY A 219 3.32 5.54 0.89
N ASN A 220 2.55 5.31 1.94
CA ASN A 220 2.98 4.54 3.10
C ASN A 220 3.15 3.04 2.82
N SER A 221 2.49 2.50 1.79
CA SER A 221 2.41 1.06 1.55
C SER A 221 2.33 0.72 0.06
N PRO A 222 3.03 -0.34 -0.43
CA PRO A 222 4.02 -1.11 0.31
C PRO A 222 5.34 -0.35 0.45
N VAL A 223 5.89 -0.32 1.66
CA VAL A 223 7.23 0.23 1.95
C VAL A 223 7.95 -0.66 2.96
N ILE A 224 9.20 -1.04 2.67
CA ILE A 224 10.13 -1.61 3.64
C ILE A 224 11.13 -0.54 4.07
N LEU A 225 11.20 -0.24 5.36
CA LEU A 225 12.16 0.73 5.90
C LEU A 225 12.64 0.34 7.29
N GLY A 226 13.73 0.96 7.75
CA GLY A 226 14.21 0.77 9.12
C GLY A 226 13.19 1.23 10.16
N LYS A 227 12.99 0.43 11.21
CA LYS A 227 12.08 0.71 12.34
C LYS A 227 12.36 2.08 12.97
N GLU A 228 13.63 2.44 13.15
CA GLU A 228 14.03 3.73 13.72
C GLU A 228 13.73 4.90 12.78
N SER A 229 13.80 4.71 11.45
CA SER A 229 13.35 5.71 10.49
C SER A 229 11.83 5.90 10.56
N LEU A 230 11.08 4.80 10.64
CA LEU A 230 9.62 4.87 10.76
C LEU A 230 9.18 5.53 12.07
N LYS A 231 9.85 5.27 13.20
CA LYS A 231 9.61 5.96 14.49
C LYS A 231 9.77 7.48 14.38
N LYS A 232 10.73 7.96 13.59
CA LYS A 232 10.93 9.40 13.34
C LYS A 232 9.82 9.99 12.45
N ILE A 233 9.43 9.26 11.40
CA ILE A 233 8.45 9.72 10.42
C ILE A 233 7.03 9.72 11.00
N ALA A 234 6.63 8.68 11.75
CA ALA A 234 5.23 8.44 12.09
C ALA A 234 4.53 9.61 12.79
N PRO A 235 5.12 10.31 13.79
CA PRO A 235 4.50 11.48 14.39
C PRO A 235 4.33 12.66 13.42
N THR A 236 5.31 12.90 12.54
CA THR A 236 5.23 13.94 11.52
C THR A 236 4.21 13.59 10.45
N TRP A 237 4.18 12.33 10.00
CA TRP A 237 3.18 11.82 9.07
C TRP A 237 1.76 12.04 9.61
N MET A 238 1.53 11.71 10.88
CA MET A 238 0.27 11.98 11.57
C MET A 238 -0.11 13.46 11.54
N ASN A 239 0.79 14.33 11.98
CA ASN A 239 0.53 15.78 12.07
C ASN A 239 0.32 16.42 10.70
N VAL A 240 1.12 16.05 9.70
CA VAL A 240 0.98 16.54 8.33
C VAL A 240 -0.34 16.06 7.73
N SER A 241 -0.75 14.80 7.96
CA SER A 241 -2.04 14.29 7.48
C SER A 241 -3.21 15.08 8.06
N LEU A 242 -3.19 15.38 9.36
CA LEU A 242 -4.20 16.22 10.00
C LEU A 242 -4.19 17.66 9.48
N ALA A 243 -3.01 18.25 9.25
CA ALA A 243 -2.89 19.60 8.73
C ALA A 243 -3.42 19.70 7.29
N MET A 244 -3.02 18.75 6.44
CA MET A 244 -3.52 18.63 5.07
C MET A 244 -5.04 18.44 5.03
N LYS A 245 -5.61 17.63 5.93
CA LYS A 245 -7.06 17.42 5.98
C LYS A 245 -7.83 18.68 6.39
N LYS A 246 -7.25 19.52 7.27
CA LYS A 246 -7.86 20.77 7.72
C LYS A 246 -7.77 21.90 6.70
N ASP A 247 -6.83 21.84 5.75
CA ASP A 247 -6.65 22.85 4.70
C ASP A 247 -7.54 22.51 3.49
N PRO A 248 -8.59 23.30 3.20
CA PRO A 248 -9.57 22.94 2.16
C PRO A 248 -8.99 22.84 0.76
N GLU A 249 -7.95 23.62 0.44
CA GLU A 249 -7.26 23.57 -0.85
C GLU A 249 -6.51 22.25 -1.00
N THR A 250 -5.79 21.83 0.06
CA THR A 250 -5.00 20.60 0.09
C THR A 250 -5.89 19.37 0.11
N ASP A 251 -6.94 19.35 0.94
CA ASP A 251 -7.92 18.27 0.98
C ASP A 251 -8.60 18.08 -0.37
N LYS A 252 -8.98 19.17 -1.04
CA LYS A 252 -9.52 19.12 -2.40
C LYS A 252 -8.49 18.62 -3.42
N ALA A 253 -7.23 19.03 -3.30
CA ALA A 253 -6.18 18.66 -4.25
C ALA A 253 -5.80 17.18 -4.19
N PHE A 254 -5.71 16.60 -2.99
CA PHE A 254 -5.24 15.23 -2.81
C PHE A 254 -6.35 14.22 -2.55
N GLY A 255 -7.49 14.65 -1.98
CA GLY A 255 -8.64 13.80 -1.70
C GLY A 255 -8.26 12.50 -0.99
N TRP A 256 -8.60 11.37 -1.60
CA TRP A 256 -8.43 10.05 -0.98
C TRP A 256 -6.96 9.62 -0.78
N VAL A 257 -6.01 10.24 -1.47
CA VAL A 257 -4.56 9.92 -1.38
C VAL A 257 -3.78 10.94 -0.54
N LEU A 258 -4.48 11.83 0.17
CA LEU A 258 -3.88 12.85 1.03
C LEU A 258 -2.91 12.29 2.06
N GLU A 259 -3.27 11.18 2.71
CA GLU A 259 -2.42 10.54 3.70
C GLU A 259 -1.13 9.96 3.10
N MET A 260 -1.17 9.54 1.82
CA MET A 260 0.02 9.08 1.09
C MET A 260 0.98 10.25 0.80
N TYR A 261 0.45 11.41 0.39
CA TYR A 261 1.26 12.63 0.25
C TYR A 261 1.86 13.07 1.58
N ALA A 262 1.09 13.00 2.67
CA ALA A 262 1.59 13.31 4.00
C ALA A 262 2.73 12.38 4.43
N TYR A 263 2.65 11.08 4.10
CA TYR A 263 3.74 10.12 4.33
C TYR A 263 5.00 10.48 3.54
N ALA A 264 4.85 10.81 2.26
CA ALA A 264 5.96 11.19 1.40
C ALA A 264 6.65 12.49 1.87
N VAL A 265 5.86 13.49 2.26
CA VAL A 265 6.34 14.74 2.86
C VAL A 265 7.08 14.47 4.16
N ALA A 266 6.51 13.68 5.07
CA ALA A 266 7.15 13.36 6.34
C ALA A 266 8.47 12.59 6.15
N SER A 267 8.52 11.68 5.17
CA SER A 267 9.76 10.99 4.80
C SER A 267 10.83 11.97 4.33
N ALA A 268 10.47 12.92 3.45
CA ALA A 268 11.38 13.95 2.95
C ALA A 268 11.87 14.89 4.07
N LEU A 269 10.98 15.34 4.96
CA LEU A 269 11.33 16.20 6.11
C LEU A 269 12.37 15.58 7.03
N HIS A 270 12.36 14.25 7.17
CA HIS A 270 13.30 13.50 8.02
C HIS A 270 14.49 12.92 7.25
N GLY A 271 14.65 13.26 5.97
CA GLY A 271 15.73 12.75 5.12
C GLY A 271 15.68 11.24 4.89
N VAL A 272 14.52 10.61 5.05
CA VAL A 272 14.33 9.17 4.80
C VAL A 272 14.04 8.97 3.31
N ARG A 273 15.06 8.49 2.59
CA ARG A 273 15.01 8.28 1.14
C ARG A 273 14.72 6.83 0.79
N ASN A 274 14.14 6.63 -0.39
CA ASN A 274 13.69 5.31 -0.84
C ASN A 274 14.31 4.93 -2.18
N ILE A 275 14.54 3.63 -2.34
CA ILE A 275 14.74 2.99 -3.63
C ILE A 275 13.35 2.68 -4.17
N LEU A 276 13.05 3.18 -5.37
CA LEU A 276 11.77 2.98 -6.02
C LEU A 276 11.75 1.62 -6.73
N TYR A 277 10.99 0.67 -6.19
CA TYR A 277 10.87 -0.69 -6.70
C TYR A 277 9.53 -0.86 -7.44
N LYS A 278 9.57 -0.75 -8.77
CA LYS A 278 8.38 -1.02 -9.62
C LYS A 278 7.92 -2.48 -9.54
N ASP A 279 8.85 -3.40 -9.32
CA ASP A 279 8.55 -4.82 -9.18
C ASP A 279 8.11 -5.22 -7.76
N PHE A 280 7.80 -4.26 -6.89
CA PHE A 280 7.36 -4.59 -5.53
C PHE A 280 5.98 -5.26 -5.53
N MET A 281 5.04 -4.71 -6.30
CA MET A 281 3.68 -5.21 -6.39
C MET A 281 3.10 -5.12 -7.80
N ILE A 282 2.02 -5.85 -8.05
CA ILE A 282 1.12 -5.65 -9.18
C ILE A 282 -0.20 -5.02 -8.73
N GLN A 283 -0.85 -4.30 -9.63
CA GLN A 283 -2.16 -3.69 -9.44
C GLN A 283 -3.13 -4.13 -10.54
N PRO A 284 -3.78 -5.29 -10.39
CA PRO A 284 -4.76 -5.72 -11.36
C PRO A 284 -6.01 -4.83 -11.35
N PRO A 285 -6.73 -4.72 -12.48
CA PRO A 285 -6.53 -5.50 -13.71
C PRO A 285 -5.44 -4.95 -14.66
N TRP A 286 -4.75 -3.87 -14.28
CA TRP A 286 -3.75 -3.21 -15.13
C TRP A 286 -2.51 -4.08 -15.35
N ASP A 287 -2.07 -4.77 -14.31
CA ASP A 287 -1.02 -5.77 -14.36
C ASP A 287 -1.64 -7.17 -14.47
N THR A 288 -1.24 -7.93 -15.49
CA THR A 288 -1.81 -9.26 -15.80
C THR A 288 -0.91 -10.43 -15.41
N GLU A 289 0.33 -10.15 -14.98
CA GLU A 289 1.30 -11.18 -14.61
C GLU A 289 2.08 -10.85 -13.34
N VAL A 290 2.20 -11.83 -12.44
CA VAL A 290 3.00 -11.70 -11.21
C VAL A 290 4.50 -11.66 -11.52
N GLY A 291 4.99 -12.50 -12.43
CA GLY A 291 6.40 -12.56 -12.83
C GLY A 291 7.35 -12.62 -11.62
N LYS A 292 8.25 -11.63 -11.48
CA LYS A 292 9.21 -11.50 -10.36
C LYS A 292 8.66 -10.74 -9.14
N LYS A 293 7.45 -10.19 -9.22
CA LYS A 293 6.86 -9.28 -8.23
C LYS A 293 6.32 -10.01 -7.00
N PHE A 294 6.22 -9.33 -5.86
CA PHE A 294 6.01 -10.01 -4.56
C PHE A 294 4.60 -9.91 -3.99
N ILE A 295 3.91 -8.82 -4.29
CA ILE A 295 2.59 -8.50 -3.75
C ILE A 295 1.57 -8.35 -4.89
N ILE A 296 0.36 -8.85 -4.69
CA ILE A 296 -0.81 -8.42 -5.46
C ILE A 296 -1.60 -7.42 -4.63
N HIS A 297 -1.82 -6.22 -5.17
CA HIS A 297 -2.68 -5.21 -4.58
C HIS A 297 -4.01 -5.16 -5.34
N TYR A 298 -5.04 -5.82 -4.79
CA TYR A 298 -6.35 -5.97 -5.47
C TYR A 298 -7.30 -4.80 -5.16
N THR A 299 -6.83 -3.59 -5.40
CA THR A 299 -7.58 -2.37 -5.07
C THR A 299 -8.72 -2.07 -6.06
N TYR A 300 -8.53 -2.39 -7.34
CA TYR A 300 -9.47 -2.09 -8.41
C TYR A 300 -10.46 -3.24 -8.64
N GLY A 301 -11.69 -2.88 -9.02
CA GLY A 301 -12.66 -3.85 -9.53
C GLY A 301 -12.15 -4.48 -10.82
N CYS A 302 -12.31 -5.79 -10.92
CA CYS A 302 -11.91 -6.61 -12.05
C CYS A 302 -13.17 -7.18 -12.70
N ASP A 303 -13.64 -6.52 -13.75
CA ASP A 303 -14.86 -6.85 -14.48
C ASP A 303 -14.50 -7.40 -15.86
N TYR A 304 -15.07 -8.56 -16.22
CA TYR A 304 -14.79 -9.26 -17.47
C TYR A 304 -16.07 -9.79 -18.11
N ASP A 305 -16.08 -9.80 -19.43
CA ASP A 305 -17.14 -10.45 -20.20
C ASP A 305 -17.04 -11.98 -20.18
N MET A 306 -18.03 -12.67 -20.74
CA MET A 306 -18.02 -14.14 -20.88
C MET A 306 -16.84 -14.69 -21.69
N LYS A 307 -16.15 -13.85 -22.47
CA LYS A 307 -14.95 -14.20 -23.25
C LYS A 307 -13.66 -13.90 -22.50
N GLY A 308 -13.74 -13.42 -21.25
CA GLY A 308 -12.59 -13.07 -20.42
C GLY A 308 -11.94 -11.75 -20.80
N LYS A 309 -12.64 -10.84 -21.49
CA LYS A 309 -12.14 -9.50 -21.82
C LYS A 309 -12.58 -8.49 -20.78
N LEU A 310 -11.66 -7.65 -20.32
CA LEU A 310 -11.94 -6.57 -19.36
C LEU A 310 -13.01 -5.61 -19.88
N THR A 311 -13.97 -5.29 -19.00
CA THR A 311 -15.07 -4.35 -19.27
C THR A 311 -14.88 -3.06 -18.47
N TYR A 312 -14.23 -2.07 -19.08
CA TYR A 312 -14.02 -0.77 -18.43
C TYR A 312 -15.33 -0.03 -18.16
N GLY A 313 -15.51 0.42 -16.91
CA GLY A 313 -16.67 1.22 -16.50
C GLY A 313 -18.01 0.50 -16.54
N ARG A 314 -18.03 -0.83 -16.74
CA ARG A 314 -19.24 -1.65 -16.79
C ARG A 314 -19.04 -2.94 -16.02
N ILE A 315 -20.04 -3.32 -15.24
CA ILE A 315 -20.08 -4.62 -14.57
C ILE A 315 -20.14 -5.71 -15.64
N GLY A 316 -19.13 -6.57 -15.66
CA GLY A 316 -19.07 -7.72 -16.55
C GLY A 316 -19.80 -8.92 -15.96
N GLU A 317 -20.00 -9.95 -16.78
CA GLU A 317 -20.62 -11.21 -16.36
C GLU A 317 -19.76 -11.96 -15.33
N TRP A 318 -18.45 -11.76 -15.34
CA TRP A 318 -17.57 -12.13 -14.23
C TRP A 318 -17.01 -10.87 -13.57
N ARG A 319 -17.20 -10.77 -12.26
CA ARG A 319 -16.73 -9.64 -11.45
C ARG A 319 -16.01 -10.11 -10.21
N PHE A 320 -14.89 -9.46 -9.92
CA PHE A 320 -14.37 -9.37 -8.58
C PHE A 320 -14.15 -7.90 -8.20
N ASP A 321 -14.88 -7.44 -7.18
CA ASP A 321 -14.56 -6.19 -6.48
C ASP A 321 -14.70 -6.45 -4.99
N LYS A 322 -13.64 -6.17 -4.24
CA LYS A 322 -13.65 -6.33 -2.78
C LYS A 322 -14.77 -5.52 -2.12
N ARG A 323 -15.22 -4.42 -2.73
CA ARG A 323 -16.34 -3.58 -2.24
C ARG A 323 -17.70 -4.29 -2.32
N SER A 324 -17.82 -5.36 -3.11
CA SER A 324 -19.00 -6.24 -3.07
C SER A 324 -19.08 -7.09 -1.80
N PHE A 325 -18.03 -7.10 -0.98
CA PHE A 325 -17.90 -7.86 0.27
C PHE A 325 -17.68 -6.94 1.48
N ASP A 326 -18.40 -5.82 1.50
CA ASP A 326 -18.29 -4.81 2.55
C ASP A 326 -18.95 -5.26 3.87
N SER A 327 -20.17 -5.80 3.77
CA SER A 327 -20.97 -6.26 4.91
C SER A 327 -20.85 -7.76 5.19
N VAL A 328 -20.47 -8.55 4.20
CA VAL A 328 -20.37 -10.02 4.30
C VAL A 328 -19.06 -10.46 3.65
N ALA A 329 -18.29 -11.29 4.37
CA ALA A 329 -17.07 -11.87 3.82
C ALA A 329 -17.40 -12.81 2.64
N PRO A 330 -16.51 -12.96 1.64
CA PRO A 330 -16.75 -13.89 0.54
C PRO A 330 -16.93 -15.32 1.06
N LEU A 331 -17.99 -16.01 0.60
CA LEU A 331 -18.26 -17.41 0.92
C LEU A 331 -17.06 -18.28 0.53
N GLY A 332 -16.53 -19.04 1.48
CA GLY A 332 -15.28 -19.77 1.31
C GLY A 332 -14.16 -18.83 0.84
N THR A 333 -13.83 -17.82 1.66
CA THR A 333 -12.96 -16.68 1.32
C THR A 333 -11.73 -17.07 0.48
N PHE A 334 -11.13 -18.22 0.75
CA PHE A 334 -10.01 -18.78 -0.02
C PHE A 334 -10.35 -19.26 -1.43
N ARG A 335 -11.53 -19.88 -1.66
CA ARG A 335 -12.02 -20.29 -2.99
C ARG A 335 -12.38 -19.10 -3.88
N CYS A 336 -12.99 -18.05 -3.32
CA CYS A 336 -13.34 -16.87 -4.11
C CYS A 336 -12.08 -16.14 -4.58
N LEU A 337 -11.09 -15.97 -3.69
CA LEU A 337 -9.78 -15.45 -4.07
C LEU A 337 -9.03 -16.37 -5.03
N HIS A 338 -9.13 -17.69 -4.90
CA HIS A 338 -8.58 -18.64 -5.89
C HIS A 338 -9.05 -18.34 -7.32
N LEU A 339 -10.33 -18.00 -7.50
CA LEU A 339 -10.88 -17.59 -8.80
C LEU A 339 -10.35 -16.22 -9.25
N VAL A 340 -10.14 -15.28 -8.33
CA VAL A 340 -9.43 -14.01 -8.62
C VAL A 340 -8.03 -14.31 -9.12
N PHE A 341 -7.24 -15.13 -8.41
CA PHE A 341 -5.89 -15.50 -8.80
C PHE A 341 -5.83 -16.19 -10.17
N GLN A 342 -6.76 -17.11 -10.45
CA GLN A 342 -6.79 -17.82 -11.73
C GLN A 342 -7.09 -16.90 -12.92
N LYS A 343 -8.07 -16.00 -12.78
CA LYS A 343 -8.50 -15.14 -13.90
C LYS A 343 -7.68 -13.86 -14.05
N VAL A 344 -7.31 -13.24 -12.93
CA VAL A 344 -6.59 -11.95 -12.93
C VAL A 344 -5.15 -12.12 -13.39
N CYS A 345 -4.49 -13.23 -13.02
CA CYS A 345 -3.08 -13.43 -13.34
C CYS A 345 -2.84 -14.32 -14.57
N GLY A 346 -3.88 -14.86 -15.23
CA GLY A 346 -3.83 -15.65 -16.47
C GLY A 346 -2.88 -16.87 -16.53
N ALA A 347 -2.07 -17.08 -15.49
CA ALA A 347 -0.83 -17.83 -15.54
C ALA A 347 -0.27 -18.09 -14.12
N LEU A 348 -1.12 -18.12 -13.09
CA LEU A 348 -0.75 -18.84 -11.88
C LEU A 348 -1.03 -20.33 -12.15
N GLN A 349 -0.05 -21.02 -12.75
CA GLN A 349 0.23 -22.43 -12.46
C GLN A 349 0.67 -22.60 -10.99
N VAL A 350 0.01 -21.90 -10.07
CA VAL A 350 0.11 -22.20 -8.65
C VAL A 350 -0.99 -23.20 -8.42
N ASN A 351 -0.61 -24.47 -8.38
CA ASN A 351 -1.39 -25.50 -7.71
C ASN A 351 -1.49 -25.08 -6.24
N ILE A 352 -2.44 -24.20 -5.93
CA ILE A 352 -2.86 -23.94 -4.56
C ILE A 352 -3.69 -25.16 -4.18
N THR A 353 -3.02 -26.21 -3.71
CA THR A 353 -3.72 -27.30 -3.03
C THR A 353 -4.33 -26.70 -1.77
N LEU A 354 -5.64 -26.50 -1.80
CA LEU A 354 -6.44 -26.10 -0.64
C LEU A 354 -6.38 -27.24 0.36
N ALA A 355 -5.51 -27.13 1.36
CA ALA A 355 -5.56 -28.01 2.53
C ALA A 355 -6.47 -27.37 3.57
N GLY A 356 -7.65 -27.98 3.72
CA GLY A 356 -8.52 -27.86 4.89
C GLY A 356 -9.47 -26.67 4.86
N ASP A 357 -10.76 -26.97 4.79
CA ASP A 357 -11.80 -26.12 5.35
C ASP A 357 -11.34 -25.62 6.73
N PHE A 358 -11.29 -24.31 6.93
CA PHE A 358 -11.28 -23.77 8.28
C PHE A 358 -12.64 -24.15 8.87
N GLY A 359 -12.66 -25.21 9.67
CA GLY A 359 -13.86 -25.86 10.15
C GLY A 359 -14.86 -24.88 10.76
N GLU A 360 -16.08 -24.94 10.25
CA GLU A 360 -17.28 -24.72 11.05
C GLU A 360 -17.36 -25.88 12.06
N ASN A 361 -16.53 -25.86 13.10
CA ASN A 361 -16.70 -26.73 14.27
C ASN A 361 -16.43 -25.86 15.50
N GLY A 362 -17.43 -25.06 15.87
CA GLY A 362 -17.66 -24.67 17.25
C GLY A 362 -18.92 -25.40 17.69
N GLU A 363 -18.76 -26.34 18.61
CA GLU A 363 -19.86 -26.80 19.48
C GLU A 363 -20.41 -25.63 20.31
#